data_AF-A0A2E2NBJ2-F1
#
_entry.id   AF-A0A2E2NBJ2-F1
#
_cell.length_a   1.000
_cell.length_b   1.000
_cell.length_c   1.000
_cell.angle_alpha   90.00
_cell.angle_beta   90.00
_cell.angle_gamma   90.00
#
_symmetry.space_group_name_H-M   'P 1'
#
loop_
_entity.id
_entity.type
_entity.pdbx_description
1 polymer ?
#
loop_
_entity_poly.entity_id
_entity_poly.type
_entity_poly.pdbx_seq_one_letter_code
_entity_poly.pdbx_strand_id
1 'polypeptide(L)'
;MMKKSYPVPPYPSVGEIVYECAIRSGLVRSNDGSDLYDGLKAFKDDRKRPGLRPIEFPKEILVALERRLADFLGDETHAFMIFVGVRRWLDQYSGVIARHDVTLLERRDMLEILWPTMFAAGANFFLSYLQEALPLADPDALLQDKAPFGRYLRLLCVRGAADFSQICEFRAEKAGIDPENCRDTLGTWLKGEATPNLDRCQEVLCALKLADEVPVKIWLLVARMLAKTPAKYRAAISARKDPESSSLSPEEDFFWRKRTLAWELGKRLNIGPDRPYGALRDALYAPSVPRDPASVQDMLERLEKTWEPIAGQTYHIIEWFRGRFLVLCGRPEEAMEHYLAAYNLGAGRDPDIYQNVLDEALALAGRLGKKRLVDRFDGLLGLYWTTEWDRDPSTLGEHFERKFPQSLFFHGM
;
A
#
# COMPACT_ATOMS: atom_id res chain seq x y z
N MET A 1 25.00 18.55 4.03
CA MET A 1 23.74 18.25 3.32
C MET A 1 22.78 17.58 4.29
N MET A 2 21.70 18.25 4.71
CA MET A 2 20.61 17.57 5.41
C MET A 2 20.05 16.48 4.48
N LYS A 3 19.93 15.26 4.99
CA LYS A 3 19.37 14.13 4.26
C LYS A 3 17.92 14.49 3.93
N LYS A 4 17.63 14.91 2.69
CA LYS A 4 16.25 15.18 2.24
C LYS A 4 15.44 13.90 2.46
N SER A 5 14.58 13.90 3.49
CA SER A 5 13.65 12.82 3.76
C SER A 5 12.39 13.11 2.98
N TYR A 6 12.07 12.27 2.00
CA TYR A 6 10.82 12.39 1.25
C TYR A 6 9.63 11.96 2.11
N PRO A 7 8.44 12.54 1.89
CA PRO A 7 7.25 12.11 2.59
C PRO A 7 6.93 10.66 2.23
N VAL A 8 6.40 9.95 3.20
CA VAL A 8 5.90 8.60 2.97
C VAL A 8 4.59 8.69 2.19
N PRO A 9 4.40 7.89 1.11
CA PRO A 9 3.13 7.83 0.41
C PRO A 9 1.95 7.54 1.36
N PRO A 10 0.81 8.23 1.22
CA PRO A 10 -0.34 8.01 2.11
C PRO A 10 -0.95 6.62 1.97
N TYR A 11 -0.98 6.06 0.76
CA TYR A 11 -1.35 4.67 0.53
C TYR A 11 -0.20 3.71 0.89
N PRO A 12 -0.47 2.58 1.57
CA PRO A 12 0.46 1.45 1.59
C PRO A 12 0.80 0.97 0.19
N SER A 13 2.07 0.67 -0.08
CA SER A 13 2.44 0.03 -1.35
C SER A 13 2.04 -1.44 -1.35
N VAL A 14 1.86 -2.04 -2.53
CA VAL A 14 1.67 -3.50 -2.67
C VAL A 14 2.80 -4.25 -1.97
N GLY A 15 4.05 -3.83 -2.18
CA GLY A 15 5.22 -4.43 -1.52
C GLY A 15 5.15 -4.38 0.01
N GLU A 16 4.65 -3.27 0.59
CA GLU A 16 4.46 -3.15 2.04
C GLU A 16 3.37 -4.10 2.55
N ILE A 17 2.27 -4.23 1.82
CA ILE A 17 1.19 -5.15 2.17
C ILE A 17 1.72 -6.60 2.14
N VAL A 18 2.45 -6.97 1.09
CA VAL A 18 3.06 -8.30 0.95
C VAL A 18 4.08 -8.55 2.07
N TYR A 19 4.92 -7.57 2.40
CA TYR A 19 5.84 -7.64 3.54
C TYR A 19 5.11 -7.93 4.84
N GLU A 20 4.10 -7.13 5.18
CA GLU A 20 3.37 -7.28 6.44
C GLU A 20 2.64 -8.62 6.50
N CYS A 21 2.03 -9.07 5.40
CA CYS A 21 1.40 -10.38 5.30
C CYS A 21 2.41 -11.53 5.45
N ALA A 22 3.58 -11.47 4.81
CA ALA A 22 4.61 -12.50 4.89
C ALA A 22 5.17 -12.66 6.31
N ILE A 23 5.49 -11.54 6.98
CA ILE A 23 6.00 -11.56 8.36
C ILE A 23 4.90 -11.98 9.34
N ARG A 24 3.67 -11.46 9.18
CA ARG A 24 2.57 -11.78 10.09
C ARG A 24 2.14 -13.23 9.95
N SER A 25 2.03 -13.78 8.73
CA SER A 25 1.75 -15.20 8.47
C SER A 25 2.89 -16.13 8.92
N GLY A 26 4.11 -15.59 9.11
CA GLY A 26 5.27 -16.36 9.57
C GLY A 26 5.93 -17.18 8.47
N LEU A 27 5.51 -17.01 7.21
CA LEU A 27 6.17 -17.60 6.05
C LEU A 27 7.60 -17.05 5.88
N VAL A 28 7.87 -15.84 6.40
CA VAL A 28 9.19 -15.23 6.43
C VAL A 28 9.51 -14.79 7.85
N ARG A 29 10.77 -15.01 8.29
CA ARG A 29 11.24 -14.53 9.59
C ARG A 29 12.25 -13.43 9.39
N SER A 30 12.21 -12.43 10.27
CA SER A 30 13.16 -11.32 10.23
C SER A 30 14.63 -11.71 10.48
N ASN A 31 14.86 -12.95 10.90
CA ASN A 31 16.18 -13.53 11.17
C ASN A 31 16.46 -14.77 10.33
N ASP A 32 15.68 -15.05 9.27
CA ASP A 32 15.93 -16.24 8.45
C ASP A 32 17.14 -16.10 7.51
N GLY A 33 17.72 -14.89 7.40
CA GLY A 33 18.91 -14.63 6.60
C GLY A 33 18.73 -14.94 5.11
N SER A 34 17.47 -15.03 4.64
CA SER A 34 17.17 -15.43 3.27
C SER A 34 17.09 -14.23 2.33
N ASP A 35 17.48 -14.45 1.06
CA ASP A 35 17.32 -13.47 -0.03
C ASP A 35 15.87 -12.97 -0.14
N LEU A 36 14.89 -13.79 0.25
CA LEU A 36 13.48 -13.43 0.27
C LEU A 36 13.17 -12.33 1.31
N TYR A 37 13.77 -12.40 2.51
CA TYR A 37 13.59 -11.36 3.51
C TYR A 37 14.24 -10.05 3.08
N ASP A 38 15.44 -10.11 2.52
CA ASP A 38 16.14 -8.93 2.02
C ASP A 38 15.40 -8.28 0.84
N GLY A 39 14.87 -9.10 -0.07
CA GLY A 39 13.98 -8.66 -1.14
C GLY A 39 12.72 -7.96 -0.60
N LEU A 40 12.02 -8.60 0.34
CA LEU A 40 10.84 -8.01 0.99
C LEU A 40 11.15 -6.68 1.69
N LYS A 41 12.28 -6.61 2.39
CA LYS A 41 12.73 -5.40 3.09
C LYS A 41 13.04 -4.28 2.09
N ALA A 42 13.66 -4.59 0.95
CA ALA A 42 13.92 -3.62 -0.11
C ALA A 42 12.61 -2.99 -0.63
N PHE A 43 11.58 -3.80 -0.92
CA PHE A 43 10.26 -3.28 -1.32
C PHE A 43 9.59 -2.40 -0.25
N LYS A 44 9.77 -2.74 1.03
CA LYS A 44 9.28 -1.91 2.15
C LYS A 44 10.07 -0.60 2.28
N ASP A 45 11.37 -0.62 2.00
CA ASP A 45 12.26 0.55 2.10
C ASP A 45 12.19 1.49 0.88
N ASP A 46 11.80 1.00 -0.30
CA ASP A 46 11.53 1.82 -1.51
C ASP A 46 10.47 2.91 -1.25
N ARG A 47 9.66 2.75 -0.19
CA ARG A 47 8.82 3.78 0.46
C ARG A 47 9.52 5.12 0.69
N LYS A 48 10.82 5.11 0.99
CA LYS A 48 11.58 6.33 1.35
C LYS A 48 12.08 7.08 0.10
N ARG A 49 11.90 6.49 -1.08
CA ARG A 49 12.48 6.94 -2.35
C ARG A 49 11.54 6.61 -3.53
N PRO A 50 10.30 7.13 -3.56
CA PRO A 50 9.44 7.01 -4.74
C PRO A 50 10.16 7.56 -5.99
N GLY A 51 11.02 8.56 -5.79
CA GLY A 51 12.01 9.09 -6.72
C GLY A 51 13.09 8.14 -7.25
N LEU A 52 13.11 6.85 -6.95
CA LEU A 52 14.18 5.96 -7.40
C LEU A 52 13.71 4.65 -8.02
N ARG A 53 12.49 4.16 -7.76
CA ARG A 53 11.94 2.96 -8.40
C ARG A 53 10.41 3.00 -8.47
N PRO A 54 9.82 2.51 -9.56
CA PRO A 54 8.40 2.23 -9.57
C PRO A 54 8.03 1.24 -8.46
N ILE A 55 6.81 1.37 -7.91
CA ILE A 55 6.23 0.34 -7.05
C ILE A 55 5.90 -0.84 -7.94
N GLU A 56 6.87 -1.72 -8.17
CA GLU A 56 6.68 -2.92 -8.96
C GLU A 56 5.90 -3.97 -8.16
N PHE A 57 5.04 -4.71 -8.87
CA PHE A 57 4.37 -5.86 -8.31
C PHE A 57 5.44 -6.93 -8.02
N PRO A 58 5.59 -7.41 -6.77
CA PRO A 58 6.72 -8.24 -6.37
C PRO A 58 6.52 -9.70 -6.80
N LYS A 59 6.51 -9.97 -8.11
CA LYS A 59 6.09 -11.24 -8.72
C LYS A 59 6.95 -12.41 -8.24
N GLU A 60 8.27 -12.27 -8.28
CA GLU A 60 9.23 -13.29 -7.87
C GLU A 60 9.08 -13.61 -6.37
N ILE A 61 8.86 -12.57 -5.55
CA ILE A 61 8.60 -12.72 -4.12
C ILE A 61 7.30 -13.46 -3.87
N LEU A 62 6.23 -13.15 -4.60
CA LEU A 62 4.95 -13.86 -4.45
C LEU A 62 5.08 -15.34 -4.84
N VAL A 63 5.86 -15.67 -5.87
CA VAL A 63 6.17 -17.06 -6.22
C VAL A 63 6.96 -17.75 -5.10
N ALA A 64 7.95 -17.07 -4.51
CA ALA A 64 8.72 -17.64 -3.40
C ALA A 64 7.87 -17.84 -2.14
N LEU A 65 6.97 -16.91 -1.82
CA LEU A 65 6.04 -17.03 -0.70
C LEU A 65 5.01 -18.14 -0.94
N GLU A 66 4.54 -18.33 -2.17
CA GLU A 66 3.65 -19.44 -2.56
C GLU A 66 4.32 -20.78 -2.31
N ARG A 67 5.59 -20.94 -2.72
CA ARG A 67 6.37 -22.17 -2.44
C ARG A 67 6.50 -22.44 -0.94
N ARG A 68 6.83 -21.42 -0.14
CA ARG A 68 6.89 -21.59 1.33
C ARG A 68 5.55 -21.98 1.94
N LEU A 69 4.45 -21.49 1.40
CA LEU A 69 3.12 -21.91 1.82
C LEU A 69 2.85 -23.37 1.41
N ALA A 70 3.21 -23.76 0.19
CA ALA A 70 3.09 -25.13 -0.29
C ALA A 70 3.88 -26.11 0.59
N ASP A 71 5.12 -25.78 0.93
CA ASP A 71 5.99 -26.58 1.81
C ASP A 71 5.35 -26.77 3.21
N PHE A 72 4.79 -25.69 3.77
CA PHE A 72 4.11 -25.76 5.06
C PHE A 72 2.84 -26.62 4.98
N LEU A 73 2.01 -26.40 3.95
CA LEU A 73 0.77 -27.15 3.76
C LEU A 73 1.01 -28.62 3.42
N GLY A 74 2.11 -28.93 2.72
CA GLY A 74 2.29 -30.20 2.02
C GLY A 74 1.39 -30.33 0.79
N ASP A 75 0.94 -29.20 0.22
CA ASP A 75 -0.04 -29.15 -0.86
C ASP A 75 0.16 -27.90 -1.74
N GLU A 76 0.67 -28.12 -2.95
CA GLU A 76 0.90 -27.07 -3.94
C GLU A 76 -0.40 -26.48 -4.50
N THR A 77 -1.46 -27.30 -4.62
CA THR A 77 -2.73 -26.87 -5.23
C THR A 77 -3.44 -25.86 -4.33
N HIS A 78 -3.53 -26.14 -3.03
CA HIS A 78 -4.12 -25.21 -2.07
C HIS A 78 -3.30 -23.93 -1.93
N ALA A 79 -1.96 -24.03 -1.92
CA ALA A 79 -1.10 -22.85 -1.89
C ALA A 79 -1.29 -21.97 -3.14
N PHE A 80 -1.33 -22.57 -4.33
CA PHE A 80 -1.61 -21.87 -5.58
C PHE A 80 -2.96 -21.15 -5.54
N MET A 81 -4.04 -21.84 -5.13
CA MET A 81 -5.38 -21.25 -5.06
C MET A 81 -5.46 -20.06 -4.10
N ILE A 82 -4.81 -20.16 -2.93
CA ILE A 82 -4.72 -19.03 -1.98
C ILE A 82 -3.99 -17.85 -2.63
N PHE A 83 -2.86 -18.09 -3.29
CA PHE A 83 -2.08 -17.02 -3.93
C PHE A 83 -2.74 -16.43 -5.18
N VAL A 84 -3.56 -17.18 -5.91
CA VAL A 84 -4.43 -16.63 -6.96
C VAL A 84 -5.40 -15.60 -6.36
N GLY A 85 -6.02 -15.93 -5.22
CA GLY A 85 -6.86 -14.98 -4.49
C GLY A 85 -6.10 -13.74 -4.04
N VAL A 86 -4.91 -13.92 -3.45
CA VAL A 86 -4.06 -12.81 -2.99
C VAL A 86 -3.69 -11.88 -4.14
N ARG A 87 -3.26 -12.41 -5.29
CA ARG A 87 -2.91 -11.61 -6.48
C ARG A 87 -4.10 -10.79 -6.97
N ARG A 88 -5.26 -11.41 -7.14
CA ARG A 88 -6.49 -10.71 -7.56
C ARG A 88 -6.87 -9.59 -6.60
N TRP A 89 -6.75 -9.82 -5.30
CA TRP A 89 -7.04 -8.79 -4.30
C TRP A 89 -6.02 -7.64 -4.34
N LEU A 90 -4.72 -7.93 -4.55
CA LEU A 90 -3.69 -6.90 -4.73
C LEU A 90 -3.91 -6.09 -6.01
N ASP A 91 -4.32 -6.72 -7.11
CA ASP A 91 -4.65 -6.04 -8.37
C ASP A 91 -5.84 -5.10 -8.18
N GLN A 92 -6.89 -5.56 -7.50
CA GLN A 92 -8.03 -4.72 -7.16
C GLN A 92 -7.62 -3.53 -6.28
N TYR A 93 -6.78 -3.76 -5.28
CA TYR A 93 -6.25 -2.70 -4.42
C TYR A 93 -5.47 -1.65 -5.23
N SER A 94 -4.57 -2.08 -6.11
CA SER A 94 -3.81 -1.21 -7.02
C SER A 94 -4.73 -0.36 -7.90
N GLY A 95 -5.79 -0.96 -8.44
CA GLY A 95 -6.77 -0.25 -9.26
C GLY A 95 -7.55 0.81 -8.47
N VAL A 96 -7.85 0.58 -7.20
CA VAL A 96 -8.54 1.56 -6.33
C VAL A 96 -7.63 2.74 -6.00
N ILE A 97 -6.40 2.49 -5.54
CA ILE A 97 -5.48 3.57 -5.14
C ILE A 97 -5.06 4.46 -6.31
N ALA A 98 -5.00 3.92 -7.54
CA ALA A 98 -4.68 4.69 -8.73
C ALA A 98 -5.80 5.65 -9.15
N ARG A 99 -7.06 5.33 -8.83
CA ARG A 99 -8.25 6.10 -9.23
C ARG A 99 -8.66 7.17 -8.22
N HIS A 100 -8.12 7.15 -7.00
CA HIS A 100 -8.58 8.01 -5.92
C HIS A 100 -7.45 8.84 -5.31
N ASP A 101 -7.48 10.16 -5.54
CA ASP A 101 -6.62 11.15 -4.87
C ASP A 101 -6.75 11.06 -3.35
N VAL A 102 -5.62 11.23 -2.65
CA VAL A 102 -5.56 11.31 -1.19
C VAL A 102 -6.06 12.66 -0.67
N THR A 103 -6.12 13.70 -1.50
CA THR A 103 -6.54 15.07 -1.13
C THR A 103 -5.63 15.65 -0.03
N LEU A 104 -6.19 16.10 1.10
CA LEU A 104 -5.46 16.62 2.27
C LEU A 104 -5.13 15.53 3.30
N LEU A 105 -5.54 14.29 3.06
CA LEU A 105 -5.39 13.21 4.03
C LEU A 105 -3.93 12.78 4.16
N GLU A 106 -3.56 12.28 5.33
CA GLU A 106 -2.28 11.67 5.56
C GLU A 106 -2.39 10.14 5.62
N ARG A 107 -1.24 9.48 5.69
CA ARG A 107 -1.17 8.02 5.80
C ARG A 107 -2.03 7.46 6.93
N ARG A 108 -2.04 8.13 8.09
CA ARG A 108 -2.84 7.69 9.24
C ARG A 108 -4.32 7.67 8.89
N ASP A 109 -4.83 8.74 8.30
CA ASP A 109 -6.21 8.88 7.88
C ASP A 109 -6.57 7.80 6.84
N MET A 110 -5.69 7.60 5.86
CA MET A 110 -5.89 6.58 4.82
C MET A 110 -5.93 5.16 5.41
N LEU A 111 -5.08 4.84 6.39
CA LEU A 111 -5.13 3.56 7.08
C LEU A 111 -6.43 3.39 7.89
N GLU A 112 -6.91 4.46 8.53
CA GLU A 112 -8.18 4.45 9.27
C GLU A 112 -9.39 4.24 8.33
N ILE A 113 -9.30 4.63 7.06
CA ILE A 113 -10.33 4.38 6.04
C ILE A 113 -10.18 3.00 5.39
N LEU A 114 -8.96 2.61 4.98
CA LEU A 114 -8.68 1.37 4.24
C LEU A 114 -8.97 0.11 5.06
N TRP A 115 -8.67 0.12 6.36
CA TRP A 115 -8.89 -1.03 7.22
C TRP A 115 -10.36 -1.47 7.28
N PRO A 116 -11.32 -0.60 7.65
CA PRO A 116 -12.72 -0.99 7.71
C PRO A 116 -13.36 -1.20 6.34
N THR A 117 -12.74 -0.72 5.26
CA THR A 117 -13.25 -0.84 3.89
C THR A 117 -12.58 -1.99 3.16
N MET A 118 -11.51 -1.70 2.41
CA MET A 118 -10.85 -2.62 1.50
C MET A 118 -10.25 -3.85 2.21
N PHE A 119 -9.57 -3.65 3.35
CA PHE A 119 -8.89 -4.76 4.06
C PHE A 119 -9.89 -5.66 4.77
N ALA A 120 -10.88 -5.08 5.46
CA ALA A 120 -11.93 -5.84 6.11
C ALA A 120 -12.79 -6.63 5.11
N ALA A 121 -13.15 -6.03 3.97
CA ALA A 121 -13.90 -6.70 2.93
C ALA A 121 -13.12 -7.87 2.31
N GLY A 122 -11.83 -7.67 1.98
CA GLY A 122 -10.99 -8.74 1.48
C GLY A 122 -10.85 -9.89 2.47
N ALA A 123 -10.54 -9.60 3.74
CA ALA A 123 -10.43 -10.62 4.78
C ALA A 123 -11.76 -11.35 5.02
N ASN A 124 -12.88 -10.65 5.00
CA ASN A 124 -14.22 -11.24 5.11
C ASN A 124 -14.49 -12.22 3.98
N PHE A 125 -14.24 -11.81 2.72
CA PHE A 125 -14.39 -12.66 1.54
C PHE A 125 -13.58 -13.95 1.68
N PHE A 126 -12.31 -13.88 2.07
CA PHE A 126 -11.49 -15.07 2.28
C PHE A 126 -12.02 -15.96 3.41
N LEU A 127 -12.46 -15.38 4.53
CA LEU A 127 -13.01 -16.16 5.65
C LEU A 127 -14.32 -16.86 5.28
N SER A 128 -15.21 -16.19 4.53
CA SER A 128 -16.47 -16.77 4.05
C SER A 128 -16.20 -17.90 3.06
N TYR A 129 -15.28 -17.69 2.10
CA TYR A 129 -14.86 -18.74 1.17
C TYR A 129 -14.26 -19.95 1.90
N LEU A 130 -13.39 -19.72 2.91
CA LEU A 130 -12.82 -20.80 3.70
C LEU A 130 -13.87 -21.53 4.52
N GLN A 131 -14.87 -20.84 5.06
CA GLN A 131 -15.98 -21.47 5.78
C GLN A 131 -16.81 -22.38 4.87
N GLU A 132 -17.05 -21.96 3.62
CA GLU A 132 -17.79 -22.77 2.64
C GLU A 132 -16.97 -23.96 2.14
N ALA A 133 -15.70 -23.73 1.79
CA ALA A 133 -14.84 -24.77 1.21
C ALA A 133 -14.31 -25.75 2.26
N LEU A 134 -14.01 -25.27 3.47
CA LEU A 134 -13.34 -26.00 4.55
C LEU A 134 -13.99 -25.68 5.90
N PRO A 135 -15.21 -26.17 6.21
CA PRO A 135 -15.99 -25.80 7.40
C PRO A 135 -15.45 -26.42 8.70
N LEU A 136 -14.22 -26.09 9.08
CA LEU A 136 -13.54 -26.66 10.24
C LEU A 136 -13.69 -25.78 11.49
N ALA A 137 -13.65 -24.46 11.36
CA ALA A 137 -13.73 -23.52 12.47
C ALA A 137 -14.67 -22.36 12.14
N ASP A 138 -15.48 -21.94 13.12
CA ASP A 138 -16.38 -20.80 12.98
C ASP A 138 -15.57 -19.47 12.92
N PRO A 139 -15.61 -18.72 11.79
CA PRO A 139 -14.88 -17.48 11.65
C PRO A 139 -15.36 -16.41 12.63
N ASP A 140 -16.66 -16.35 12.97
CA ASP A 140 -17.18 -15.32 13.88
C ASP A 140 -16.69 -15.54 15.29
N ALA A 141 -16.70 -16.80 15.71
CA ALA A 141 -16.13 -17.21 16.97
C ALA A 141 -14.62 -16.86 17.07
N LEU A 142 -13.85 -17.01 15.99
CA LEU A 142 -12.44 -16.59 15.96
C LEU A 142 -12.28 -15.06 15.94
N LEU A 143 -13.12 -14.33 15.22
CA LEU A 143 -13.07 -12.87 15.11
C LEU A 143 -13.44 -12.17 16.42
N GLN A 144 -14.28 -12.77 17.26
CA GLN A 144 -14.73 -12.20 18.54
C GLN A 144 -13.81 -12.58 19.72
N ASP A 145 -13.08 -13.69 19.64
CA ASP A 145 -12.26 -14.19 20.75
C ASP A 145 -11.05 -13.28 21.02
N LYS A 146 -10.71 -13.07 22.29
CA LYS A 146 -9.50 -12.30 22.65
C LYS A 146 -8.21 -13.04 22.25
N ALA A 147 -8.27 -14.37 22.16
CA ALA A 147 -7.18 -15.25 21.78
C ALA A 147 -7.58 -16.17 20.61
N PRO A 148 -7.69 -15.68 19.36
CA PRO A 148 -8.14 -16.47 18.21
C PRO A 148 -7.33 -17.77 18.02
N PHE A 149 -6.01 -17.70 18.16
CA PHE A 149 -5.14 -18.88 18.11
C PHE A 149 -5.43 -19.86 19.27
N GLY A 150 -5.55 -19.36 20.50
CA GLY A 150 -5.88 -20.18 21.67
C GLY A 150 -7.25 -20.87 21.55
N ARG A 151 -8.23 -20.19 20.95
CA ARG A 151 -9.55 -20.76 20.64
C ARG A 151 -9.43 -21.90 19.63
N TYR A 152 -8.72 -21.67 18.54
CA TYR A 152 -8.51 -22.71 17.53
C TYR A 152 -7.73 -23.90 18.10
N LEU A 153 -6.75 -23.66 18.96
CA LEU A 153 -6.01 -24.71 19.64
C LEU A 153 -6.91 -25.58 20.53
N ARG A 154 -7.85 -24.98 21.27
CA ARG A 154 -8.87 -25.73 22.04
C ARG A 154 -9.71 -26.64 21.13
N LEU A 155 -10.10 -26.15 19.96
CA LEU A 155 -10.82 -26.95 18.96
C LEU A 155 -9.98 -28.13 18.47
N LEU A 156 -8.69 -27.92 18.20
CA LEU A 156 -7.78 -28.98 17.77
C LEU A 156 -7.61 -30.08 18.83
N CYS A 157 -7.51 -29.73 20.12
CA CYS A 157 -7.40 -30.73 21.18
C CYS A 157 -8.66 -31.62 21.27
N VAL A 158 -9.86 -31.03 21.12
CA VAL A 158 -11.11 -31.80 21.06
C VAL A 158 -11.11 -32.75 19.87
N ARG A 159 -10.62 -32.30 18.70
CA ARG A 159 -10.59 -33.08 17.47
C ARG A 159 -9.52 -34.18 17.47
N GLY A 160 -8.32 -33.90 17.96
CA GLY A 160 -7.18 -34.81 17.96
C GLY A 160 -7.22 -35.90 19.03
N ALA A 161 -8.29 -35.97 19.83
CA ALA A 161 -8.44 -36.89 20.96
C ALA A 161 -7.26 -36.84 21.97
N ALA A 162 -6.66 -35.65 22.11
CA ALA A 162 -5.43 -35.40 22.85
C ALA A 162 -5.59 -34.19 23.78
N ASP A 163 -4.99 -34.24 24.96
CA ASP A 163 -5.02 -33.15 25.92
C ASP A 163 -3.81 -32.20 25.73
N PHE A 164 -3.84 -31.05 26.41
CA PHE A 164 -2.73 -30.11 26.39
C PHE A 164 -1.42 -30.70 26.93
N SER A 165 -1.48 -31.76 27.73
CA SER A 165 -0.30 -32.44 28.28
C SER A 165 0.49 -33.13 27.18
N GLN A 166 -0.16 -33.78 26.21
CA GLN A 166 0.51 -34.42 25.08
C GLN A 166 1.29 -33.42 24.20
N ILE A 167 0.74 -32.22 24.00
CA ILE A 167 1.45 -31.14 23.31
C ILE A 167 2.72 -30.77 24.09
N CYS A 168 2.62 -30.68 25.42
CA CYS A 168 3.75 -30.33 26.27
C CYS A 168 4.82 -31.43 26.31
N GLU A 169 4.42 -32.70 26.42
CA GLU A 169 5.34 -33.85 26.41
C GLU A 169 6.13 -33.91 25.11
N PHE A 170 5.43 -33.86 23.96
CA PHE A 170 6.07 -33.89 22.65
C PHE A 170 7.05 -32.73 22.45
N ARG A 171 6.66 -31.51 22.87
CA ARG A 171 7.52 -30.33 22.73
C ARG A 171 8.69 -30.34 23.72
N ALA A 172 8.49 -30.84 24.93
CA ALA A 172 9.54 -31.02 25.93
C ALA A 172 10.62 -31.97 25.40
N GLU A 173 10.22 -33.11 24.84
CA GLU A 173 11.12 -34.08 24.23
C GLU A 173 11.83 -33.49 23.00
N LYS A 174 11.07 -32.95 22.04
CA LYS A 174 11.61 -32.49 20.75
C LYS A 174 12.51 -31.26 20.87
N ALA A 175 12.20 -30.35 21.79
CA ALA A 175 12.93 -29.09 21.94
C ALA A 175 13.89 -29.07 23.14
N GLY A 176 13.96 -30.15 23.93
CA GLY A 176 14.77 -30.21 25.15
C GLY A 176 14.36 -29.14 26.18
N ILE A 177 13.07 -28.82 26.25
CA ILE A 177 12.54 -27.81 27.17
C ILE A 177 11.86 -28.48 28.36
N ASP A 178 11.93 -27.84 29.52
CA ASP A 178 11.23 -28.31 30.71
C ASP A 178 9.69 -28.29 30.52
N PRO A 179 8.96 -29.36 30.92
CA PRO A 179 7.50 -29.42 30.78
C PRO A 179 6.73 -28.27 31.43
N GLU A 180 7.19 -27.72 32.56
CA GLU A 180 6.53 -26.57 33.20
C GLU A 180 6.65 -25.32 32.34
N ASN A 181 7.85 -25.04 31.83
CA ASN A 181 8.06 -23.97 30.84
C ASN A 181 7.19 -24.15 29.58
N CYS A 182 6.95 -25.39 29.16
CA CYS A 182 6.05 -25.65 28.05
C CYS A 182 4.58 -25.34 28.39
N ARG A 183 4.11 -25.71 29.59
CA ARG A 183 2.76 -25.38 30.08
C ARG A 183 2.56 -23.88 30.19
N ASP A 184 3.54 -23.14 30.71
CA ASP A 184 3.48 -21.69 30.81
C ASP A 184 3.40 -21.05 29.42
N THR A 185 4.26 -21.48 28.51
CA THR A 185 4.24 -21.03 27.11
C THR A 185 2.88 -21.31 26.46
N LEU A 186 2.34 -22.52 26.63
CA LEU A 186 1.02 -22.88 26.12
C LEU A 186 -0.10 -22.03 26.74
N GLY A 187 0.00 -21.75 28.03
CA GLY A 187 -0.89 -20.86 28.77
C GLY A 187 -0.92 -19.45 28.17
N THR A 188 0.25 -18.88 27.84
CA THR A 188 0.32 -17.56 27.17
C THR A 188 -0.36 -17.57 25.80
N TRP A 189 -0.26 -18.66 25.03
CA TRP A 189 -0.92 -18.80 23.73
C TRP A 189 -2.44 -18.92 23.87
N LEU A 190 -2.90 -19.69 24.86
CA LEU A 190 -4.32 -19.89 25.15
C LEU A 190 -5.03 -18.62 25.63
N LYS A 191 -4.29 -17.72 26.30
CA LYS A 191 -4.74 -16.39 26.75
C LYS A 191 -4.59 -15.30 25.69
N GLY A 192 -3.85 -15.57 24.62
CA GLY A 192 -3.60 -14.60 23.53
C GLY A 192 -2.52 -13.56 23.85
N GLU A 193 -1.71 -13.80 24.87
CA GLU A 193 -0.59 -12.92 25.27
C GLU A 193 0.60 -13.06 24.30
N ALA A 194 0.73 -14.23 23.67
CA ALA A 194 1.72 -14.51 22.64
C ALA A 194 1.13 -15.36 21.52
N THR A 195 1.77 -15.32 20.34
CA THR A 195 1.39 -16.14 19.18
C THR A 195 2.60 -16.93 18.70
N PRO A 196 2.52 -18.28 18.57
CA PRO A 196 3.65 -19.10 18.17
C PRO A 196 4.15 -18.79 16.75
N ASN A 197 5.38 -19.15 16.43
CA ASN A 197 5.88 -19.19 15.05
C ASN A 197 5.45 -20.50 14.35
N LEU A 198 5.66 -20.61 13.03
CA LEU A 198 5.18 -21.77 12.26
C LEU A 198 5.83 -23.09 12.68
N ASP A 199 7.10 -23.11 13.12
CA ASP A 199 7.74 -24.35 13.60
C ASP A 199 7.03 -24.86 14.86
N ARG A 200 6.73 -23.94 15.80
CA ARG A 200 5.98 -24.29 17.01
C ARG A 200 4.56 -24.72 16.70
N CYS A 201 3.93 -24.13 15.69
CA CYS A 201 2.65 -24.62 15.19
C CYS A 201 2.77 -26.04 14.62
N GLN A 202 3.81 -26.33 13.84
CA GLN A 202 4.05 -27.67 13.31
C GLN A 202 4.29 -28.70 14.41
N GLU A 203 5.02 -28.33 15.47
CA GLU A 203 5.17 -29.19 16.65
C GLU A 203 3.83 -29.54 17.30
N VAL A 204 2.95 -28.55 17.46
CA VAL A 204 1.59 -28.76 17.97
C VAL A 204 0.81 -29.73 17.06
N LEU A 205 0.85 -29.52 15.75
CA LEU A 205 0.15 -30.39 14.80
C LEU A 205 0.70 -31.83 14.81
N CYS A 206 2.02 -32.01 14.92
CA CYS A 206 2.62 -33.34 15.06
C CYS A 206 2.19 -34.02 16.36
N ALA A 207 2.20 -33.30 17.48
CA ALA A 207 1.77 -33.84 18.78
C ALA A 207 0.31 -34.32 18.73
N LEU A 208 -0.55 -33.56 18.04
CA LEU A 208 -1.97 -33.90 17.87
C LEU A 208 -2.24 -34.88 16.72
N LYS A 209 -1.21 -35.34 15.99
CA LYS A 209 -1.33 -36.19 14.79
C LYS A 209 -2.22 -35.59 13.68
N LEU A 210 -2.21 -34.25 13.57
CA LEU A 210 -2.94 -33.47 12.56
C LEU A 210 -1.98 -32.81 11.54
N ALA A 211 -0.71 -33.23 11.52
CA ALA A 211 0.36 -32.63 10.73
C ALA A 211 0.20 -32.80 9.21
N ASP A 212 -0.66 -33.72 8.76
CA ASP A 212 -0.91 -33.97 7.33
C ASP A 212 -2.28 -33.42 6.87
N GLU A 213 -3.09 -32.88 7.80
CA GLU A 213 -4.40 -32.32 7.46
C GLU A 213 -4.28 -30.88 6.92
N VAL A 214 -4.32 -30.73 5.60
CA VAL A 214 -4.28 -29.42 4.91
C VAL A 214 -5.32 -28.41 5.47
N PRO A 215 -6.61 -28.78 5.68
CA PRO A 215 -7.59 -27.83 6.22
C PRO A 215 -7.22 -27.32 7.62
N VAL A 216 -6.65 -28.20 8.46
CA VAL A 216 -6.22 -27.87 9.82
C VAL A 216 -5.09 -26.84 9.76
N LYS A 217 -4.13 -27.01 8.85
CA LYS A 217 -3.03 -26.06 8.65
C LYS A 217 -3.50 -24.70 8.14
N ILE A 218 -4.44 -24.67 7.21
CA ILE A 218 -5.01 -23.42 6.67
C ILE A 218 -5.69 -22.63 7.80
N TRP A 219 -6.58 -23.27 8.57
CA TRP A 219 -7.25 -22.61 9.68
C TRP A 219 -6.31 -22.23 10.82
N LEU A 220 -5.21 -22.96 11.01
CA LEU A 220 -4.14 -22.57 11.92
C LEU A 220 -3.50 -21.24 11.50
N LEU A 221 -3.20 -21.07 10.20
CA LEU A 221 -2.66 -19.81 9.67
C LEU A 221 -3.65 -18.67 9.86
N VAL A 222 -4.93 -18.89 9.58
CA VAL A 222 -6.01 -17.91 9.79
C VAL A 222 -6.07 -17.48 11.26
N ALA A 223 -6.19 -18.42 12.20
CA ALA A 223 -6.28 -18.14 13.62
C ALA A 223 -5.04 -17.38 14.13
N ARG A 224 -3.86 -17.73 13.60
CA ARG A 224 -2.59 -17.06 13.92
C ARG A 224 -2.53 -15.63 13.35
N MET A 225 -3.01 -15.41 12.13
CA MET A 225 -3.10 -14.08 11.55
C MET A 225 -4.10 -13.20 12.31
N LEU A 226 -5.27 -13.74 12.65
CA LEU A 226 -6.29 -13.05 13.45
C LEU A 226 -5.79 -12.70 14.86
N ALA A 227 -5.00 -13.57 15.50
CA ALA A 227 -4.38 -13.27 16.80
C ALA A 227 -3.45 -12.04 16.76
N LYS A 228 -2.81 -11.79 15.61
CA LYS A 228 -1.96 -10.60 15.39
C LYS A 228 -2.73 -9.38 14.89
N THR A 229 -4.03 -9.52 14.59
CA THR A 229 -4.88 -8.45 14.09
C THR A 229 -5.57 -7.74 15.26
N PRO A 230 -5.38 -6.42 15.43
CA PRO A 230 -6.05 -5.64 16.47
C PRO A 230 -7.55 -5.87 16.52
N ALA A 231 -8.13 -5.88 17.73
CA ALA A 231 -9.55 -6.15 17.95
C ALA A 231 -10.46 -5.23 17.12
N LYS A 232 -10.12 -3.94 16.99
CA LYS A 232 -10.88 -2.99 16.15
C LYS A 232 -10.97 -3.40 14.67
N TYR A 233 -9.92 -4.03 14.13
CA TYR A 233 -9.92 -4.48 12.74
C TYR A 233 -10.64 -5.82 12.58
N ARG A 234 -10.57 -6.71 13.58
CA ARG A 234 -11.40 -7.93 13.60
C ARG A 234 -12.89 -7.61 13.67
N ALA A 235 -13.28 -6.63 14.48
CA ALA A 235 -14.65 -6.12 14.51
C ALA A 235 -15.08 -5.58 13.15
N ALA A 236 -14.21 -4.86 12.44
CA ALA A 236 -14.51 -4.37 11.09
C ALA A 236 -14.67 -5.51 10.07
N ILE A 237 -13.87 -6.58 10.16
CA ILE A 237 -14.03 -7.79 9.32
C ILE A 237 -15.39 -8.45 9.59
N SER A 238 -15.77 -8.56 10.87
CA SER A 238 -17.06 -9.16 11.28
C SER A 238 -18.24 -8.32 10.78
N ALA A 239 -18.17 -6.99 10.91
CA ALA A 239 -19.23 -6.09 10.43
C ALA A 239 -19.53 -6.27 8.94
N ARG A 240 -18.53 -6.64 8.12
CA ARG A 240 -18.72 -6.87 6.67
C ARG A 240 -19.57 -8.10 6.33
N LYS A 241 -19.89 -8.97 7.29
CA LYS A 241 -20.83 -10.09 7.06
C LYS A 241 -22.28 -9.65 7.04
N ASP A 242 -22.59 -8.54 7.70
CA ASP A 242 -23.98 -8.09 7.86
C ASP A 242 -24.42 -7.32 6.60
N PRO A 243 -25.36 -7.86 5.79
CA PRO A 243 -25.86 -7.20 4.60
C PRO A 243 -26.56 -5.86 4.92
N GLU A 244 -27.07 -5.68 6.14
CA GLU A 244 -27.73 -4.46 6.57
C GLU A 244 -26.74 -3.36 6.97
N SER A 245 -25.48 -3.73 7.27
CA SER A 245 -24.45 -2.79 7.74
C SER A 245 -23.88 -1.89 6.64
N SER A 246 -24.02 -2.27 5.36
CA SER A 246 -23.57 -1.47 4.23
C SER A 246 -24.20 -1.95 2.92
N SER A 247 -25.15 -1.20 2.37
CA SER A 247 -25.64 -1.40 1.00
C SER A 247 -24.61 -1.02 -0.07
N LEU A 248 -23.48 -0.43 0.34
CA LEU A 248 -22.43 0.05 -0.53
C LEU A 248 -21.38 -1.04 -0.77
N SER A 249 -20.85 -1.09 -1.99
CA SER A 249 -19.64 -1.86 -2.26
C SER A 249 -18.45 -1.34 -1.42
N PRO A 250 -17.42 -2.17 -1.17
CA PRO A 250 -16.23 -1.74 -0.43
C PRO A 250 -15.55 -0.50 -1.02
N GLU A 251 -15.55 -0.35 -2.35
CA GLU A 251 -14.98 0.80 -3.06
C GLU A 251 -15.83 2.06 -2.85
N GLU A 252 -17.16 1.94 -2.90
CA GLU A 252 -18.07 3.07 -2.64
C GLU A 252 -17.99 3.55 -1.20
N ASP A 253 -17.96 2.64 -0.22
CA ASP A 253 -17.80 3.02 1.19
C ASP A 253 -16.43 3.66 1.44
N PHE A 254 -15.36 3.14 0.82
CA PHE A 254 -14.04 3.78 0.80
C PHE A 254 -14.12 5.21 0.26
N PHE A 255 -14.75 5.42 -0.90
CA PHE A 255 -14.89 6.72 -1.53
C PHE A 255 -15.62 7.71 -0.62
N TRP A 256 -16.76 7.33 -0.05
CA TRP A 256 -17.56 8.21 0.79
C TRP A 256 -16.88 8.56 2.10
N ARG A 257 -16.27 7.59 2.80
CA ARG A 257 -15.49 7.87 4.02
C ARG A 257 -14.32 8.80 3.77
N LYS A 258 -13.58 8.56 2.68
CA LYS A 258 -12.47 9.42 2.25
C LYS A 258 -12.96 10.83 1.98
N ARG A 259 -14.05 10.99 1.23
CA ARG A 259 -14.64 12.29 0.89
C ARG A 259 -15.09 13.05 2.14
N THR A 260 -15.78 12.38 3.07
CA THR A 260 -16.26 12.98 4.31
C THR A 260 -15.10 13.48 5.17
N LEU A 261 -14.07 12.64 5.37
CA LEU A 261 -12.92 13.02 6.17
C LEU A 261 -12.11 14.16 5.52
N ALA A 262 -11.94 14.12 4.20
CA ALA A 262 -11.27 15.20 3.46
C ALA A 262 -12.04 16.53 3.58
N TRP A 263 -13.36 16.49 3.53
CA TRP A 263 -14.22 17.67 3.69
C TRP A 263 -14.14 18.25 5.12
N GLU A 264 -14.16 17.40 6.14
CA GLU A 264 -13.98 17.82 7.53
C GLU A 264 -12.62 18.46 7.75
N LEU A 265 -11.55 17.84 7.21
CA LEU A 265 -10.20 18.37 7.31
C LEU A 265 -10.08 19.72 6.60
N GLY A 266 -10.64 19.84 5.38
CA GLY A 266 -10.67 21.09 4.63
C GLY A 266 -11.39 22.22 5.40
N LYS A 267 -12.49 21.92 6.09
CA LYS A 267 -13.19 22.88 6.96
C LYS A 267 -12.33 23.33 8.14
N ARG A 268 -11.61 22.40 8.80
CA ARG A 268 -10.76 22.70 9.96
C ARG A 268 -9.55 23.57 9.59
N LEU A 269 -8.99 23.34 8.40
CA LEU A 269 -7.78 24.03 7.96
C LEU A 269 -8.01 25.50 7.60
N ASN A 270 -9.27 25.98 7.57
CA ASN A 270 -9.66 27.37 7.29
C ASN A 270 -8.87 27.98 6.12
N ILE A 271 -8.64 27.18 5.07
CA ILE A 271 -7.90 27.59 3.88
C ILE A 271 -8.78 28.63 3.17
N GLY A 272 -8.38 29.90 3.23
CA GLY A 272 -9.18 31.04 2.79
C GLY A 272 -9.64 31.01 1.32
N PRO A 273 -10.47 31.97 0.92
CA PRO A 273 -11.01 32.08 -0.44
C PRO A 273 -9.97 32.53 -1.48
N ASP A 274 -8.86 33.13 -1.03
CA ASP A 274 -7.83 33.72 -1.91
C ASP A 274 -6.90 32.61 -2.43
N ARG A 275 -7.38 31.88 -3.45
CA ARG A 275 -6.71 30.73 -4.02
C ARG A 275 -6.40 31.02 -5.48
N PRO A 276 -5.18 31.47 -5.82
CA PRO A 276 -4.81 31.63 -7.21
C PRO A 276 -4.69 30.27 -7.92
N TYR A 277 -4.88 29.10 -7.28
CA TYR A 277 -4.75 27.79 -7.95
C TYR A 277 -5.43 27.73 -9.32
N GLY A 278 -6.70 28.14 -9.40
CA GLY A 278 -7.43 28.19 -10.68
C GLY A 278 -6.84 29.22 -11.64
N ALA A 279 -6.66 30.46 -11.18
CA ALA A 279 -6.11 31.55 -12.00
C ALA A 279 -4.66 31.30 -12.48
N LEU A 280 -3.84 30.65 -11.65
CA LEU A 280 -2.45 30.27 -11.91
C LEU A 280 -2.41 29.11 -12.90
N ARG A 281 -3.27 28.11 -12.72
CA ARG A 281 -3.43 27.04 -13.73
C ARG A 281 -3.85 27.65 -15.07
N ASP A 282 -4.86 28.52 -15.08
CA ASP A 282 -5.31 29.18 -16.29
C ASP A 282 -4.19 30.01 -16.92
N ALA A 283 -3.42 30.76 -16.14
CA ALA A 283 -2.25 31.49 -16.63
C ALA A 283 -1.19 30.54 -17.23
N LEU A 284 -0.90 29.40 -16.61
CA LEU A 284 0.16 28.48 -17.08
C LEU A 284 -0.27 27.58 -18.25
N TYR A 285 -1.56 27.41 -18.50
CA TYR A 285 -2.07 26.45 -19.48
C TYR A 285 -2.92 27.08 -20.60
N ALA A 286 -3.55 28.23 -20.38
CA ALA A 286 -4.44 28.84 -21.37
C ALA A 286 -3.75 30.01 -22.09
N PRO A 287 -3.47 29.91 -23.41
CA PRO A 287 -2.86 31.02 -24.17
C PRO A 287 -3.71 32.29 -24.20
N SER A 288 -5.04 32.13 -24.07
CA SER A 288 -6.01 33.23 -24.11
C SER A 288 -6.04 34.09 -22.84
N VAL A 289 -5.38 33.67 -21.76
CA VAL A 289 -5.38 34.38 -20.47
C VAL A 289 -4.22 35.37 -20.46
N PRO A 290 -4.49 36.69 -20.39
CA PRO A 290 -3.44 37.70 -20.27
C PRO A 290 -2.63 37.49 -18.99
N ARG A 291 -1.31 37.50 -19.13
CA ARG A 291 -0.38 37.23 -18.02
C ARG A 291 0.98 37.83 -18.30
N ASP A 292 1.64 38.24 -17.23
CA ASP A 292 3.05 38.61 -17.23
C ASP A 292 3.81 37.77 -16.20
N PRO A 293 5.13 37.61 -16.34
CA PRO A 293 5.93 36.78 -15.43
C PRO A 293 5.85 37.23 -13.97
N ALA A 294 5.76 38.53 -13.70
CA ALA A 294 5.72 39.04 -12.32
C ALA A 294 4.39 38.72 -11.63
N SER A 295 3.27 38.81 -12.36
CA SER A 295 1.96 38.40 -11.86
C SER A 295 1.90 36.90 -11.55
N VAL A 296 2.47 36.06 -12.42
CA VAL A 296 2.52 34.60 -12.18
C VAL A 296 3.41 34.26 -10.98
N GLN A 297 4.54 34.95 -10.82
CA GLN A 297 5.42 34.80 -9.67
C GLN A 297 4.71 35.20 -8.36
N ASP A 298 3.99 36.33 -8.34
CA ASP A 298 3.18 36.75 -7.19
C ASP A 298 2.08 35.71 -6.84
N MET A 299 1.41 35.15 -7.86
CA MET A 299 0.43 34.07 -7.65
C MET A 299 1.07 32.83 -7.01
N LEU A 300 2.27 32.44 -7.44
CA LEU A 300 3.03 31.32 -6.85
C LEU A 300 3.40 31.59 -5.39
N GLU A 301 3.88 32.79 -5.08
CA GLU A 301 4.25 33.18 -3.71
C GLU A 301 3.03 33.24 -2.76
N ARG A 302 1.90 33.75 -3.25
CA ARG A 302 0.63 33.74 -2.49
C ARG A 302 0.12 32.32 -2.28
N LEU A 303 0.22 31.45 -3.29
CA LEU A 303 -0.16 30.04 -3.16
C LEU A 303 0.70 29.34 -2.11
N GLU A 304 2.02 29.54 -2.16
CA GLU A 304 2.95 28.97 -1.18
C GLU A 304 2.63 29.41 0.25
N LYS A 305 2.45 30.72 0.50
CA LYS A 305 2.09 31.23 1.83
C LYS A 305 0.76 30.68 2.34
N THR A 306 -0.21 30.53 1.45
CA THR A 306 -1.54 30.00 1.81
C THR A 306 -1.48 28.52 2.18
N TRP A 307 -0.55 27.77 1.58
CA TRP A 307 -0.42 26.33 1.73
C TRP A 307 0.74 25.90 2.63
N GLU A 308 1.58 26.82 3.10
CA GLU A 308 2.69 26.56 4.03
C GLU A 308 2.27 25.71 5.26
N PRO A 309 1.12 25.96 5.92
CA PRO A 309 0.68 25.12 7.05
C PRO A 309 0.38 23.66 6.69
N ILE A 310 0.15 23.38 5.40
CA ILE A 310 -0.14 22.06 4.82
C ILE A 310 0.83 21.72 3.70
N ALA A 311 2.08 22.17 3.86
CA ALA A 311 3.10 22.05 2.83
C ALA A 311 3.34 20.58 2.42
N GLY A 312 3.33 19.67 3.40
CA GLY A 312 3.50 18.24 3.17
C GLY A 312 2.41 17.60 2.32
N GLN A 313 1.26 18.27 2.15
CA GLN A 313 0.10 17.78 1.40
C GLN A 313 -0.05 18.43 0.02
N THR A 314 0.62 19.55 -0.24
CA THR A 314 0.27 20.44 -1.35
C THR A 314 1.47 20.98 -2.13
N TYR A 315 2.69 20.89 -1.60
CA TYR A 315 3.88 21.42 -2.26
C TYR A 315 4.19 20.73 -3.59
N HIS A 316 3.73 19.51 -3.83
CA HIS A 316 3.91 18.87 -5.14
C HIS A 316 3.28 19.68 -6.28
N ILE A 317 2.15 20.34 -6.03
CA ILE A 317 1.48 21.23 -6.98
C ILE A 317 2.28 22.52 -7.17
N ILE A 318 2.78 23.11 -6.08
CA ILE A 318 3.59 24.34 -6.14
C ILE A 318 4.85 24.08 -6.96
N GLU A 319 5.55 22.97 -6.68
CA GLU A 319 6.73 22.57 -7.43
C GLU A 319 6.40 22.27 -8.90
N TRP A 320 5.26 21.64 -9.19
CA TRP A 320 4.83 21.42 -10.57
C TRP A 320 4.62 22.74 -11.32
N PHE A 321 3.85 23.67 -10.73
CA PHE A 321 3.56 24.97 -11.35
C PHE A 321 4.82 25.85 -11.48
N ARG A 322 5.74 25.79 -10.51
CA ARG A 322 7.07 26.41 -10.62
C ARG A 322 7.87 25.83 -11.79
N GLY A 323 7.91 24.51 -11.91
CA GLY A 323 8.57 23.82 -13.02
C GLY A 323 8.03 24.30 -14.36
N ARG A 324 6.71 24.27 -14.54
CA ARG A 324 6.06 24.74 -15.76
C ARG A 324 6.35 26.22 -16.03
N PHE A 325 6.19 27.08 -15.02
CA PHE A 325 6.49 28.51 -15.14
C PHE A 325 7.92 28.77 -15.63
N LEU A 326 8.91 28.06 -15.08
CA LEU A 326 10.30 28.18 -15.49
C LEU A 326 10.54 27.71 -16.93
N VAL A 327 9.87 26.65 -17.40
CA VAL A 327 9.92 26.26 -18.82
C VAL A 327 9.43 27.42 -19.69
N LEU A 328 8.27 28.00 -19.36
CA LEU A 328 7.66 29.10 -20.12
C LEU A 328 8.49 30.39 -20.10
N CYS A 329 9.30 30.59 -19.07
CA CYS A 329 10.29 31.67 -18.96
C CYS A 329 11.61 31.38 -19.68
N GLY A 330 11.74 30.24 -20.37
CA GLY A 330 12.97 29.87 -21.07
C GLY A 330 14.10 29.38 -20.16
N ARG A 331 13.77 28.85 -18.98
CA ARG A 331 14.72 28.28 -17.99
C ARG A 331 14.51 26.77 -17.80
N PRO A 332 14.66 25.95 -18.85
CA PRO A 332 14.30 24.53 -18.83
C PRO A 332 15.19 23.68 -17.90
N GLU A 333 16.45 24.06 -17.69
CA GLU A 333 17.36 23.34 -16.80
C GLU A 333 16.91 23.40 -15.34
N GLU A 334 16.51 24.59 -14.88
CA GLU A 334 16.03 24.82 -13.52
C GLU A 334 14.64 24.20 -13.30
N ALA A 335 13.78 24.28 -14.32
CA ALA A 335 12.47 23.64 -14.29
C ALA A 335 12.53 22.14 -13.96
N MET A 336 13.55 21.43 -14.46
CA MET A 336 13.69 19.99 -14.24
C MET A 336 13.82 19.63 -12.76
N GLU A 337 14.47 20.47 -11.95
CA GLU A 337 14.61 20.21 -10.51
C GLU A 337 13.25 20.26 -9.81
N HIS A 338 12.40 21.19 -10.22
CA HIS A 338 11.05 21.35 -9.72
C HIS A 338 10.12 20.21 -10.16
N TYR A 339 10.22 19.72 -11.40
CA TYR A 339 9.50 18.52 -11.84
C TYR A 339 9.88 17.27 -11.02
N LEU A 340 11.17 17.09 -10.74
CA LEU A 340 11.63 16.00 -9.87
C LEU A 340 11.13 16.17 -8.43
N ALA A 341 11.10 17.40 -7.91
CA ALA A 341 10.56 17.69 -6.59
C ALA A 341 9.05 17.41 -6.52
N ALA A 342 8.28 17.87 -7.52
CA ALA A 342 6.85 17.63 -7.64
C ALA A 342 6.52 16.13 -7.63
N TYR A 343 7.21 15.34 -8.45
CA TYR A 343 7.05 13.88 -8.45
C TYR A 343 7.34 13.27 -7.07
N ASN A 344 8.47 13.64 -6.46
CA ASN A 344 8.86 13.09 -5.16
C ASN A 344 7.90 13.42 -4.02
N LEU A 345 7.25 14.58 -4.07
CA LEU A 345 6.31 15.04 -3.05
C LEU A 345 4.90 14.48 -3.29
N GLY A 346 4.49 14.32 -4.55
CA GLY A 346 3.12 13.96 -4.93
C GLY A 346 2.91 12.49 -5.29
N ALA A 347 3.97 11.71 -5.52
CA ALA A 347 3.84 10.30 -5.91
C ALA A 347 3.03 9.51 -4.87
N GLY A 348 1.95 8.88 -5.34
CA GLY A 348 1.01 8.12 -4.51
C GLY A 348 0.06 8.99 -3.69
N ARG A 349 0.07 10.31 -3.91
CA ARG A 349 -0.87 11.26 -3.34
C ARG A 349 -1.88 11.71 -4.39
N ASP A 350 -1.38 12.26 -5.48
CA ASP A 350 -2.17 13.01 -6.46
C ASP A 350 -2.08 12.35 -7.86
N PRO A 351 -3.21 12.00 -8.49
CA PRO A 351 -3.23 11.40 -9.82
C PRO A 351 -2.62 12.32 -10.90
N ASP A 352 -2.66 13.64 -10.74
CA ASP A 352 -2.07 14.59 -11.68
C ASP A 352 -0.55 14.40 -11.81
N ILE A 353 0.10 13.79 -10.82
CA ILE A 353 1.51 13.42 -10.91
C ILE A 353 1.75 12.45 -12.08
N TYR A 354 0.88 11.46 -12.23
CA TYR A 354 1.03 10.43 -13.26
C TYR A 354 0.40 10.83 -14.59
N GLN A 355 -0.64 11.65 -14.56
CA GLN A 355 -1.34 12.11 -15.76
C GLN A 355 -0.62 13.27 -16.44
N ASN A 356 -0.02 14.18 -15.67
CA ASN A 356 0.52 15.43 -16.20
C ASN A 356 2.00 15.62 -15.86
N VAL A 357 2.38 15.55 -14.58
CA VAL A 357 3.75 15.93 -14.13
C VAL A 357 4.82 15.04 -14.76
N LEU A 358 4.63 13.72 -14.74
CA LEU A 358 5.59 12.78 -15.35
C LEU A 358 5.71 12.96 -16.86
N ASP A 359 4.60 13.26 -17.53
CA ASP A 359 4.54 13.45 -18.98
C ASP A 359 5.27 14.73 -19.39
N GLU A 360 5.00 15.84 -18.70
CA GLU A 360 5.73 17.10 -18.88
C GLU A 360 7.22 16.97 -18.54
N ALA A 361 7.56 16.23 -17.49
CA ALA A 361 8.95 15.97 -17.10
C ALA A 361 9.68 15.12 -18.15
N LEU A 362 9.01 14.14 -18.76
CA LEU A 362 9.54 13.35 -19.87
C LEU A 362 9.84 14.23 -21.07
N ALA A 363 8.87 15.06 -21.47
CA ALA A 363 9.01 16.00 -22.58
C ALA A 363 10.20 16.95 -22.38
N LEU A 364 10.31 17.54 -21.18
CA LEU A 364 11.42 18.42 -20.81
C LEU A 364 12.77 17.67 -20.77
N ALA A 365 12.80 16.44 -20.26
CA ALA A 365 14.02 15.62 -20.24
C ALA A 365 14.51 15.30 -21.66
N GLY A 366 13.58 15.02 -22.58
CA GLY A 366 13.86 14.87 -24.00
C GLY A 366 14.47 16.14 -24.60
N ARG A 367 13.84 17.31 -24.36
CA ARG A 367 14.33 18.63 -24.82
C ARG A 367 15.73 18.96 -24.33
N LEU A 368 16.09 18.53 -23.12
CA LEU A 368 17.40 18.72 -22.48
C LEU A 368 18.42 17.62 -22.85
N GLY A 369 18.05 16.61 -23.64
CA GLY A 369 18.93 15.49 -23.99
C GLY A 369 19.28 14.55 -22.82
N LYS A 370 18.50 14.58 -21.72
CA LYS A 370 18.75 13.79 -20.51
C LYS A 370 18.23 12.36 -20.65
N LYS A 371 18.87 11.53 -21.49
CA LYS A 371 18.45 10.15 -21.84
C LYS A 371 18.04 9.29 -20.63
N ARG A 372 18.85 9.27 -19.56
CA ARG A 372 18.55 8.49 -18.34
C ARG A 372 17.24 8.92 -17.65
N LEU A 373 16.86 10.19 -17.73
CA LEU A 373 15.60 10.67 -17.19
C LEU A 373 14.43 10.32 -18.11
N VAL A 374 14.62 10.36 -19.43
CA VAL A 374 13.62 9.91 -20.40
C VAL A 374 13.29 8.44 -20.18
N ASP A 375 14.29 7.55 -20.16
CA ASP A 375 14.09 6.11 -19.94
C ASP A 375 13.34 5.85 -18.62
N ARG A 376 13.67 6.62 -17.60
CA ARG A 376 13.05 6.52 -16.29
C ARG A 376 11.59 6.96 -16.31
N PHE A 377 11.28 8.13 -16.86
CA PHE A 377 9.90 8.64 -16.89
C PHE A 377 9.01 7.80 -17.80
N ASP A 378 9.54 7.30 -18.93
CA ASP A 378 8.83 6.36 -19.79
C ASP A 378 8.49 5.06 -19.03
N GLY A 379 9.46 4.50 -18.30
CA GLY A 379 9.24 3.33 -17.45
C GLY A 379 8.14 3.55 -16.40
N LEU A 380 8.10 4.74 -15.80
CA LEU A 380 7.05 5.11 -14.84
C LEU A 380 5.68 5.24 -15.52
N LEU A 381 5.58 5.98 -16.64
CA LEU A 381 4.33 6.16 -17.37
C LEU A 381 3.75 4.84 -17.91
N GLY A 382 4.63 3.93 -18.34
CA GLY A 382 4.26 2.59 -18.80
C GLY A 382 3.56 1.72 -17.75
N LEU A 383 3.67 2.06 -16.47
CA LEU A 383 3.00 1.36 -15.37
C LEU A 383 1.61 1.92 -15.06
N TYR A 384 1.35 3.18 -15.41
CA TYR A 384 0.12 3.88 -15.02
C TYR A 384 -0.85 4.11 -16.19
N TRP A 385 -0.44 3.88 -17.44
CA TRP A 385 -1.29 3.88 -18.65
C TRP A 385 -2.14 5.16 -18.85
N THR A 386 -1.58 6.33 -18.55
CA THR A 386 -2.33 7.60 -18.49
C THR A 386 -1.75 8.75 -19.30
N THR A 387 -1.05 8.49 -20.42
CA THR A 387 -0.31 9.55 -21.14
C THR A 387 -0.61 9.58 -22.64
N GLU A 388 -0.44 10.78 -23.23
CA GLU A 388 -0.43 11.05 -24.67
C GLU A 388 0.91 10.72 -25.35
N TRP A 389 1.89 10.26 -24.56
CA TRP A 389 3.20 9.80 -25.01
C TRP A 389 3.08 8.46 -25.74
N ASP A 390 3.53 8.43 -26.99
CA ASP A 390 3.46 7.27 -27.91
C ASP A 390 4.62 6.29 -27.73
N ARG A 391 5.56 6.58 -26.83
CA ARG A 391 6.77 5.79 -26.54
C ARG A 391 7.74 5.70 -27.71
N ASP A 392 7.68 6.65 -28.65
CA ASP A 392 8.63 6.76 -29.74
C ASP A 392 9.63 7.91 -29.47
N PRO A 393 10.90 7.62 -29.11
CA PRO A 393 11.90 8.64 -28.84
C PRO A 393 12.12 9.66 -29.98
N SER A 394 11.76 9.31 -31.23
CA SER A 394 11.88 10.21 -32.37
C SER A 394 10.88 11.39 -32.32
N THR A 395 9.76 11.23 -31.60
CA THR A 395 8.70 12.25 -31.47
C THR A 395 8.86 13.14 -30.23
N LEU A 396 9.94 12.98 -29.44
CA LEU A 396 10.17 13.76 -28.21
C LEU A 396 10.14 15.28 -28.42
N GLY A 397 10.64 15.76 -29.56
CA GLY A 397 10.60 17.19 -29.91
C GLY A 397 9.16 17.69 -30.09
N GLU A 398 8.37 16.98 -30.90
CA GLU A 398 6.95 17.28 -31.11
C GLU A 398 6.14 17.13 -29.82
N HIS A 399 6.47 16.14 -29.01
CA HIS A 399 5.85 15.93 -27.71
C HIS A 399 6.12 17.11 -26.75
N PHE A 400 7.33 17.65 -26.73
CA PHE A 400 7.64 18.89 -26.01
C PHE A 400 6.80 20.08 -26.49
N GLU A 401 6.67 20.28 -27.79
CA GLU A 401 5.87 21.37 -28.36
C GLU A 401 4.38 21.22 -28.06
N ARG A 402 3.86 19.99 -27.97
CA ARG A 402 2.49 19.72 -27.53
C ARG A 402 2.26 20.09 -26.07
N LYS A 403 3.19 19.72 -25.17
CA LYS A 403 3.09 20.02 -23.73
C LYS A 403 3.36 21.47 -23.39
N PHE A 404 4.22 22.11 -24.16
CA PHE A 404 4.62 23.51 -24.04
C PHE A 404 4.48 24.22 -25.39
N PRO A 405 3.26 24.57 -25.83
CA PRO A 405 3.04 25.32 -27.05
C PRO A 405 3.76 26.67 -27.01
N GLN A 406 4.34 27.10 -28.15
CA GLN A 406 5.04 28.38 -28.26
C GLN A 406 4.19 29.58 -27.81
N SER A 407 2.89 29.55 -28.07
CA SER A 407 1.93 30.57 -27.62
C SER A 407 1.85 30.74 -26.10
N LEU A 408 2.42 29.80 -25.33
CA LEU A 408 2.46 29.90 -23.88
C LEU A 408 3.69 30.62 -23.33
N PHE A 409 4.77 30.70 -24.11
CA PHE A 409 6.04 31.25 -23.64
C PHE A 409 5.96 32.76 -23.42
N PHE A 410 6.64 33.23 -22.39
CA PHE A 410 6.76 34.66 -22.12
C PHE A 410 7.81 35.24 -23.08
N HIS A 411 7.36 35.77 -24.21
CA HIS A 411 8.22 36.42 -25.19
C HIS A 411 8.50 37.88 -24.78
N GLY A 412 9.77 38.26 -24.66
CA GLY A 412 10.20 39.64 -24.41
C GLY A 412 10.92 39.88 -23.08
N MET A 413 11.92 39.06 -22.75
CA MET A 413 13.02 39.46 -21.86
C MET A 413 14.17 40.05 -22.67
#